data_AF-A0A815PC30-F1
#
_entry.id   AF-A0A815PC30-F1
#
_cell.length_a   1.000
_cell.length_b   1.000
_cell.length_c   1.000
_cell.angle_alpha   90.00
_cell.angle_beta   90.00
_cell.angle_gamma   90.00
#
_symmetry.space_group_name_H-M   'P 1'
#
loop_
_entity.id
_entity.type
_entity.pdbx_description
1 polymer ?
#
loop_
_entity_poly.entity_id
_entity_poly.type
_entity_poly.pdbx_seq_one_letter_code
_entity_poly.pdbx_strand_id
1 'polypeptide(L)'
;MIHCGDCTTKCNTKYKTCISGTCVGYANASIRLSWNIGGDGDLLVTTPNNVTIWKNNSGPSNMTDFGQWVYVNAKRETVVFNTTTYYRPSNGTYYICFQTSNFSMYNSTTLKRSVTATVLVQSPFQAAQTNTKLFTNKTTLFEDCNELYDSFLYKFTGYFY
;
A
#
# COMPACT_ATOMS: atom_id res chain seq x y z
N MET A 1 13.93 -12.44 -13.44
CA MET A 1 14.82 -12.46 -12.26
C MET A 1 15.35 -11.04 -12.06
N ILE A 2 15.30 -10.48 -10.85
CA ILE A 2 15.74 -9.11 -10.58
C ILE A 2 17.05 -9.19 -9.78
N HIS A 3 18.14 -8.69 -10.38
CA HIS A 3 19.46 -8.59 -9.76
C HIS A 3 19.54 -7.32 -8.91
N CYS A 4 20.28 -7.36 -7.80
CA CYS A 4 20.36 -6.23 -6.87
C CYS A 4 21.78 -5.80 -6.54
N GLY A 5 22.12 -4.55 -6.86
CA GLY A 5 23.43 -3.94 -6.57
C GLY A 5 24.50 -4.39 -7.57
N ASP A 6 24.72 -5.71 -7.67
CA ASP A 6 25.67 -6.35 -8.59
C ASP A 6 25.06 -7.59 -9.26
N CYS A 7 25.68 -8.05 -10.36
CA CYS A 7 25.25 -9.22 -11.15
C CYS A 7 25.14 -10.54 -10.36
N THR A 8 25.68 -10.60 -9.15
CA THR A 8 25.79 -11.81 -8.32
C THR A 8 24.69 -11.92 -7.25
N THR A 9 24.15 -10.80 -6.77
CA THR A 9 23.18 -10.82 -5.65
C THR A 9 21.77 -10.99 -6.19
N LYS A 10 21.35 -12.25 -6.28
CA LYS A 10 19.95 -12.61 -6.50
C LYS A 10 19.21 -12.48 -5.19
N CYS A 11 18.20 -11.61 -5.14
CA CYS A 11 17.26 -11.64 -4.04
C CYS A 11 16.59 -13.02 -4.03
N ASN A 12 16.62 -13.72 -2.90
CA ASN A 12 15.99 -15.05 -2.82
C ASN A 12 14.54 -14.92 -3.33
N THR A 13 14.13 -15.86 -4.17
CA THR A 13 12.97 -15.69 -5.05
C THR A 13 11.62 -15.78 -4.33
N LYS A 14 11.61 -16.01 -3.00
CA LYS A 14 10.37 -16.20 -2.27
C LYS A 14 9.84 -14.89 -1.68
N TYR A 15 10.68 -14.09 -1.02
CA TYR A 15 10.22 -12.90 -0.27
C TYR A 15 11.25 -11.76 -0.22
N LYS A 16 12.04 -11.53 -1.27
CA LYS A 16 13.01 -10.42 -1.31
C LYS A 16 12.87 -9.58 -2.58
N THR A 17 13.09 -8.28 -2.45
CA THR A 17 13.17 -7.31 -3.56
C THR A 17 14.41 -6.48 -3.50
N CYS A 18 14.78 -5.95 -4.66
CA CYS A 18 15.84 -4.97 -4.74
C CYS A 18 15.33 -3.56 -4.52
N ILE A 19 15.84 -2.87 -3.49
CA ILE A 19 15.68 -1.43 -3.32
C ILE A 19 17.08 -0.84 -3.14
N SER A 20 17.46 0.11 -4.00
CA SER A 20 18.76 0.81 -3.94
C SER A 20 19.98 -0.12 -3.83
N GLY A 21 19.99 -1.21 -4.59
CA GLY A 21 21.12 -2.16 -4.59
C GLY A 21 21.19 -3.11 -3.41
N THR A 22 20.23 -3.05 -2.47
CA THR A 22 20.11 -3.99 -1.36
C THR A 22 18.93 -4.93 -1.57
N CYS A 23 19.15 -6.24 -1.43
CA CYS A 23 18.06 -7.21 -1.34
C CYS A 23 17.35 -7.03 0.00
N VAL A 24 16.35 -6.18 0.00
CA VAL A 24 15.45 -6.00 1.12
C VAL A 24 14.53 -7.21 1.10
N GLY A 25 14.36 -7.87 2.25
CA GLY A 25 13.18 -8.68 2.45
C GLY A 25 11.99 -7.83 2.05
N TYR A 26 11.21 -8.28 1.06
CA TYR A 26 9.81 -8.02 1.24
C TYR A 26 9.54 -8.70 2.57
N ALA A 27 9.26 -7.90 3.59
CA ALA A 27 8.12 -8.17 4.40
C ALA A 27 7.30 -9.35 3.84
N ASN A 28 7.08 -10.42 4.61
CA ASN A 28 6.40 -11.59 4.06
C ASN A 28 5.05 -11.19 3.42
N ALA A 29 4.50 -10.02 3.78
CA ALA A 29 3.47 -9.32 3.02
C ALA A 29 3.74 -7.84 2.66
N SER A 30 3.15 -7.39 1.55
CA SER A 30 3.15 -5.97 1.16
C SER A 30 1.83 -5.57 0.52
N ILE A 31 1.45 -4.30 0.70
CA ILE A 31 0.30 -3.66 0.04
C ILE A 31 0.86 -2.50 -0.77
N ARG A 32 0.81 -2.57 -2.10
CA ARG A 32 1.31 -1.53 -3.00
C ARG A 32 0.16 -0.84 -3.69
N LEU A 33 0.12 0.49 -3.61
CA LEU A 33 -0.84 1.32 -4.30
C LEU A 33 -0.15 2.09 -5.42
N SER A 34 -0.73 2.08 -6.62
CA SER A 34 -0.31 2.94 -7.72
C SER A 34 -1.49 3.59 -8.42
N TRP A 35 -1.26 4.70 -9.12
CA TRP A 35 -2.29 5.40 -9.88
C TRP A 35 -1.79 5.90 -11.24
N ASN A 36 -2.73 6.13 -12.16
CA ASN A 36 -2.43 6.37 -13.58
C ASN A 36 -1.95 7.80 -13.91
N ILE A 37 -2.43 8.82 -13.20
CA ILE A 37 -2.11 10.22 -13.50
C ILE A 37 -1.09 10.82 -12.52
N GLY A 38 -0.51 11.98 -12.84
CA GLY A 38 0.30 12.74 -11.88
C GLY A 38 -0.60 13.43 -10.85
N GLY A 39 -0.10 13.54 -9.61
CA GLY A 39 -0.82 14.11 -8.48
C GLY A 39 -0.39 13.42 -7.19
N ASP A 40 -0.68 14.05 -6.07
CA ASP A 40 -0.42 13.51 -4.73
C ASP A 40 -1.64 12.73 -4.25
N GLY A 41 -1.42 11.47 -3.90
CA GLY A 41 -2.47 10.57 -3.46
C GLY A 41 -1.96 9.66 -2.37
N ASP A 42 -2.72 9.55 -1.30
CA ASP A 42 -2.25 8.91 -0.08
C ASP A 42 -2.83 7.49 0.06
N LEU A 43 -1.96 6.55 0.42
CA LEU A 43 -2.31 5.19 0.81
C LEU A 43 -2.63 5.16 2.31
N LEU A 44 -3.83 4.69 2.64
CA LEU A 44 -4.22 4.36 4.00
C LEU A 44 -4.52 2.87 4.08
N VAL A 45 -3.95 2.21 5.09
CA VAL A 45 -4.21 0.80 5.39
C VAL A 45 -4.67 0.66 6.84
N THR A 46 -5.95 0.40 7.05
CA THR A 46 -6.46 0.05 8.38
C THR A 46 -6.35 -1.45 8.58
N THR A 47 -5.71 -1.84 9.68
CA THR A 47 -5.41 -3.23 10.05
C THR A 47 -6.55 -3.85 10.88
N PRO A 48 -6.53 -5.17 11.13
CA PRO A 48 -7.55 -5.85 11.94
C PRO A 48 -7.66 -5.33 13.37
N ASN A 49 -6.59 -4.72 13.89
CA ASN A 49 -6.55 -4.09 15.21
C ASN A 49 -7.05 -2.65 15.20
N ASN A 50 -7.71 -2.19 14.12
CA ASN A 50 -8.22 -0.83 13.93
C ASN A 50 -7.14 0.26 14.05
N VAL A 51 -5.88 -0.06 13.73
CA VAL A 51 -4.83 0.96 13.55
C VAL A 51 -4.61 1.23 12.07
N THR A 52 -4.42 2.49 11.70
CA THR A 52 -4.25 2.92 10.30
C THR A 52 -2.81 3.30 10.02
N ILE A 53 -2.22 2.67 9.00
CA ILE A 53 -0.87 2.92 8.52
C ILE A 53 -0.95 3.88 7.33
N TRP A 54 -0.21 4.97 7.41
CA TRP A 54 -0.16 6.04 6.40
C TRP A 54 1.06 6.92 6.65
N LYS A 55 1.28 7.95 5.82
CA LYS A 55 2.45 8.84 5.90
C LYS A 55 2.73 9.38 7.31
N ASN A 56 1.72 9.80 8.07
CA ASN A 56 1.91 10.36 9.41
C ASN A 56 1.90 9.31 10.54
N ASN A 57 1.49 8.07 10.24
CA ASN A 57 1.65 6.92 11.13
C ASN A 57 2.43 5.82 10.39
N SER A 58 3.70 6.13 10.10
CA SER A 58 4.50 5.36 9.14
C SER A 58 5.05 4.04 9.67
N GLY A 59 5.09 3.82 10.99
CA GLY A 59 5.65 2.59 11.56
C GLY A 59 7.11 2.31 11.17
N PRO A 60 7.62 1.09 11.39
CA PRO A 60 6.94 -0.04 12.02
C PRO A 60 6.91 0.11 13.55
N SER A 61 5.75 -0.09 14.16
CA SER A 61 5.53 -0.03 15.61
C SER A 61 4.25 -0.79 15.99
N ASN A 62 3.99 -0.91 17.29
CA ASN A 62 2.70 -1.42 17.80
C ASN A 62 1.49 -0.59 17.31
N MET A 63 1.65 0.72 17.13
CA MET A 63 0.59 1.63 16.61
C MET A 63 0.33 1.47 15.11
N THR A 64 1.05 0.58 14.43
CA THR A 64 0.92 0.30 12.99
C THR A 64 0.78 -1.19 12.71
N ASP A 65 0.51 -2.01 13.74
CA ASP A 65 0.50 -3.47 13.62
C ASP A 65 1.80 -4.00 12.95
N PHE A 66 2.91 -3.31 13.25
CA PHE A 66 4.25 -3.50 12.68
C PHE A 66 4.36 -3.33 11.17
N GLY A 67 3.34 -2.79 10.50
CA GLY A 67 3.43 -2.36 9.12
C GLY A 67 4.20 -1.04 9.01
N GLN A 68 4.97 -0.91 7.94
CA GLN A 68 5.75 0.28 7.63
C GLN A 68 5.27 0.89 6.33
N TRP A 69 4.86 2.15 6.36
CA TRP A 69 4.64 2.96 5.17
C TRP A 69 5.98 3.34 4.55
N VAL A 70 6.05 3.24 3.23
CA VAL A 70 7.23 3.50 2.43
C VAL A 70 6.81 4.34 1.23
N TYR A 71 7.35 5.56 1.17
CA TYR A 71 7.32 6.36 -0.04
C TYR A 71 8.14 5.70 -1.13
N VAL A 72 7.55 5.47 -2.31
CA VAL A 72 8.28 4.87 -3.43
C VAL A 72 8.55 5.89 -4.52
N ASN A 73 7.52 6.60 -4.97
CA ASN A 73 7.63 7.74 -5.89
C ASN A 73 6.30 8.51 -5.95
N ALA A 74 6.25 9.56 -6.76
CA ALA A 74 5.10 10.46 -6.90
C ALA A 74 3.81 9.81 -7.47
N LYS A 75 3.82 8.51 -7.80
CA LYS A 75 2.65 7.75 -8.26
C LYS A 75 2.46 6.42 -7.53
N ARG A 76 3.18 6.20 -6.44
CA ARG A 76 3.23 4.91 -5.77
C ARG A 76 3.64 5.01 -4.31
N GLU A 77 2.80 4.42 -3.48
CA GLU A 77 3.05 4.21 -2.05
C GLU A 77 2.94 2.74 -1.70
N THR A 78 3.55 2.34 -0.59
CA THR A 78 3.56 0.93 -0.18
C THR A 78 3.54 0.82 1.33
N VAL A 79 2.79 -0.15 1.86
CA VAL A 79 2.95 -0.66 3.22
C VAL A 79 3.65 -2.02 3.16
N VAL A 80 4.69 -2.19 3.97
CA VAL A 80 5.44 -3.45 4.09
C VAL A 80 5.35 -3.98 5.52
N PHE A 81 5.15 -5.29 5.67
CA PHE A 81 5.08 -6.00 6.96
C PHE A 81 6.27 -6.95 7.19
N ASN A 82 7.34 -6.48 7.84
CA ASN A 82 8.47 -7.36 8.17
C ASN A 82 8.08 -8.33 9.28
N THR A 83 7.92 -9.59 8.89
CA THR A 83 7.18 -10.55 9.67
C THR A 83 8.16 -11.60 10.18
N THR A 84 8.45 -11.48 11.47
CA THR A 84 9.37 -12.31 12.24
C THR A 84 8.59 -12.99 13.37
N THR A 85 9.23 -13.85 14.16
CA THR A 85 8.58 -14.44 15.35
C THR A 85 8.10 -13.40 16.36
N TYR A 86 8.73 -12.22 16.42
CA TYR A 86 8.43 -11.17 17.40
C TYR A 86 7.52 -10.05 16.88
N TYR A 87 7.48 -9.88 15.56
CA TYR A 87 6.71 -8.83 14.90
C TYR A 87 5.82 -9.48 13.85
N ARG A 88 4.59 -9.79 14.23
CA ARG A 88 3.60 -10.42 13.37
C ARG A 88 2.44 -9.45 13.15
N PRO A 89 2.14 -9.08 11.90
CA PRO A 89 0.91 -8.38 11.61
C PRO A 89 -0.26 -9.28 11.95
N SER A 90 -1.37 -8.69 12.36
CA SER A 90 -2.54 -9.43 12.82
C SER A 90 -3.25 -10.11 11.66
N ASN A 91 -3.61 -11.38 11.83
CA ASN A 91 -4.47 -12.05 10.84
C ASN A 91 -5.88 -11.45 10.93
N GLY A 92 -6.51 -11.19 9.78
CA GLY A 92 -7.86 -10.64 9.76
C GLY A 92 -8.12 -9.70 8.59
N THR A 93 -9.17 -8.89 8.70
CA THR A 93 -9.59 -7.97 7.64
C THR A 93 -8.77 -6.69 7.65
N TYR A 94 -8.18 -6.37 6.50
CA TYR A 94 -7.53 -5.10 6.21
C TYR A 94 -8.41 -4.29 5.25
N TYR A 95 -8.46 -2.99 5.48
CA TYR A 95 -9.10 -2.02 4.60
C TYR A 95 -8.03 -1.14 3.96
N ILE A 96 -8.13 -0.97 2.65
CA ILE A 96 -7.23 -0.14 1.86
C ILE A 96 -8.04 0.99 1.27
N CYS A 97 -7.59 2.21 1.51
CA CYS A 97 -8.18 3.42 0.96
C CYS A 97 -7.12 4.19 0.17
N PHE A 98 -7.59 4.89 -0.85
CA PHE A 98 -6.82 5.80 -1.65
C PHE A 98 -7.43 7.19 -1.55
N GLN A 99 -6.69 8.12 -0.95
CA GLN A 99 -7.14 9.49 -0.85
C GLN A 99 -6.71 10.29 -2.07
N THR A 100 -7.67 11.04 -2.62
CA THR A 100 -7.46 11.86 -3.80
C THR A 100 -7.73 13.34 -3.56
N SER A 101 -7.78 13.76 -2.30
CA SER A 101 -8.04 15.14 -1.87
C SER A 101 -7.07 16.15 -2.50
N ASN A 102 -5.82 15.74 -2.70
CA ASN A 102 -4.74 16.54 -3.28
C ASN A 102 -4.68 16.50 -4.82
N PHE A 103 -5.57 15.77 -5.50
CA PHE A 103 -5.64 15.78 -6.96
C PHE A 103 -6.37 17.01 -7.51
N SER A 104 -5.91 17.55 -8.63
CA SER A 104 -6.75 18.45 -9.44
C SER A 104 -7.71 17.61 -10.30
N MET A 105 -8.92 17.36 -9.79
CA MET A 105 -9.97 16.59 -10.50
C MET A 105 -10.66 17.38 -11.62
N TYR A 106 -10.31 18.65 -11.80
CA TYR A 106 -10.77 19.50 -12.89
C TYR A 106 -9.55 20.13 -13.58
N ASN A 107 -9.60 20.27 -14.91
CA ASN A 107 -8.68 21.13 -15.65
C ASN A 107 -9.27 22.56 -15.78
N SER A 108 -8.50 23.49 -16.36
CA SER A 108 -8.93 24.89 -16.55
C SER A 108 -10.13 25.07 -17.49
N THR A 109 -10.67 24.00 -18.07
CA THR A 109 -11.76 24.01 -19.07
C THR A 109 -12.85 22.97 -18.79
N THR A 110 -13.17 22.72 -17.51
CA THR A 110 -14.35 21.94 -17.08
C THR A 110 -14.27 20.42 -17.31
N LEU A 111 -13.20 19.88 -17.88
CA LEU A 111 -13.07 18.43 -18.05
C LEU A 111 -12.75 17.76 -16.70
N LYS A 112 -13.67 16.88 -16.28
CA LYS A 112 -13.52 16.03 -15.10
C LYS A 112 -12.40 15.02 -15.35
N ARG A 113 -11.33 15.09 -14.55
CA ARG A 113 -10.27 14.08 -14.55
C ARG A 113 -10.66 12.97 -13.58
N SER A 114 -10.39 11.74 -13.97
CA SER A 114 -10.55 10.57 -13.12
C SER A 114 -9.19 9.95 -12.81
N VAL A 115 -9.04 9.46 -11.59
CA VAL A 115 -7.85 8.72 -11.16
C VAL A 115 -8.22 7.24 -11.09
N THR A 116 -7.47 6.40 -11.81
CA THR A 116 -7.56 4.95 -11.66
C THR A 116 -6.45 4.53 -10.71
N ALA A 117 -6.84 3.95 -9.58
CA ALA A 117 -5.91 3.41 -8.60
C ALA A 117 -5.93 1.88 -8.63
N THR A 118 -4.75 1.28 -8.52
CA THR A 118 -4.57 -0.17 -8.48
C THR A 118 -3.83 -0.52 -7.21
N VAL A 119 -4.38 -1.45 -6.44
CA VAL A 119 -3.69 -2.07 -5.31
C VAL A 119 -3.25 -3.48 -5.65
N LEU A 120 -2.02 -3.80 -5.27
CA LEU A 120 -1.45 -5.14 -5.28
C LEU A 120 -1.14 -5.54 -3.84
N VAL A 121 -1.81 -6.57 -3.36
CA VAL A 121 -1.56 -7.23 -2.08
C VAL A 121 -0.76 -8.50 -2.33
N GLN A 122 0.37 -8.64 -1.65
CA GLN A 122 1.17 -9.85 -1.62
C GLN A 122 1.29 -10.31 -0.17
N SER A 123 1.13 -11.61 0.06
CA SER A 123 1.15 -12.26 1.37
C SER A 123 1.81 -13.64 1.19
N PRO A 124 2.48 -14.22 2.21
CA PRO A 124 3.31 -15.39 1.98
C PRO A 124 2.51 -16.69 1.87
N PHE A 125 1.28 -16.69 2.40
CA PHE A 125 0.39 -17.84 2.46
C PHE A 125 -0.85 -17.68 1.56
N GLN A 126 -0.89 -16.64 0.72
CA GLN A 126 -2.00 -16.37 -0.17
C GLN A 126 -1.50 -16.02 -1.56
N ALA A 127 -2.28 -16.35 -2.59
CA ALA A 127 -2.03 -15.82 -3.92
C ALA A 127 -2.04 -14.28 -3.89
N ALA A 128 -1.22 -13.66 -4.73
CA ALA A 128 -1.25 -12.22 -4.88
C ALA A 128 -2.64 -11.76 -5.34
N GLN A 129 -3.16 -10.71 -4.73
CA GLN A 129 -4.47 -10.15 -5.02
C GLN A 129 -4.28 -8.76 -5.62
N THR A 130 -4.97 -8.47 -6.71
CA THR A 130 -4.95 -7.16 -7.36
C THR A 130 -6.38 -6.65 -7.48
N ASN A 131 -6.59 -5.38 -7.17
CA ASN A 131 -7.85 -4.71 -7.40
C ASN A 131 -7.61 -3.30 -7.97
N THR A 132 -8.54 -2.83 -8.80
CA THR A 132 -8.49 -1.53 -9.45
C THR A 132 -9.82 -0.82 -9.28
N LYS A 133 -9.79 0.46 -8.91
CA LYS A 133 -10.99 1.32 -8.80
C LYS A 133 -10.78 2.65 -9.49
N LEU A 134 -11.85 3.17 -10.09
CA LEU A 134 -11.92 4.50 -10.68
C LEU A 134 -12.48 5.50 -9.66
N PHE A 135 -11.75 6.59 -9.44
CA PHE A 135 -12.14 7.72 -8.61
C PHE A 135 -12.42 8.91 -9.52
N THR A 136 -13.66 9.39 -9.49
CA THR A 136 -14.07 10.53 -10.34
C THR A 136 -14.20 11.84 -9.55
N ASN A 137 -14.31 11.76 -8.22
CA ASN A 137 -14.39 12.93 -7.35
C ASN A 137 -13.22 12.92 -6.38
N LYS A 138 -12.90 14.10 -5.82
CA LYS A 138 -12.02 14.17 -4.65
C LYS A 138 -12.65 13.37 -3.52
N THR A 139 -11.83 12.58 -2.85
CA THR A 139 -12.24 11.93 -1.61
C THR A 139 -12.06 12.88 -0.43
N THR A 140 -12.83 12.67 0.64
CA THR A 140 -12.56 13.33 1.90
C THR A 140 -11.24 12.85 2.51
N LEU A 141 -10.56 13.74 3.24
CA LEU A 141 -9.39 13.41 4.06
C LEU A 141 -9.87 12.78 5.37
N PHE A 142 -9.43 11.55 5.60
CA PHE A 142 -9.66 10.78 6.81
C PHE A 142 -8.33 10.29 7.38
N GLU A 143 -8.24 10.05 8.68
CA GLU A 143 -7.07 9.41 9.30
C GLU A 143 -7.29 7.90 9.50
N ASP A 144 -8.40 7.39 8.97
CA ASP A 144 -8.83 6.01 9.01
C ASP A 144 -9.37 5.53 7.65
N CYS A 145 -9.55 4.21 7.53
CA CYS A 145 -10.05 3.58 6.33
C CYS A 145 -11.07 2.50 6.67
N ASN A 146 -12.26 2.59 6.08
CA ASN A 146 -13.27 1.55 6.11
C ASN A 146 -14.11 1.58 4.82
N GLU A 147 -15.02 0.62 4.66
CA GLU A 147 -15.82 0.45 3.45
C GLU A 147 -16.90 1.53 3.21
N LEU A 148 -17.19 2.36 4.20
CA LEU A 148 -18.18 3.44 4.11
C LEU A 148 -17.60 4.71 3.49
N TYR A 149 -16.26 4.82 3.39
CA TYR A 149 -15.61 6.00 2.87
C TYR A 149 -15.54 6.01 1.35
N ASP A 150 -15.64 7.21 0.78
CA ASP A 150 -15.49 7.46 -0.65
C ASP A 150 -14.08 7.08 -1.18
N SER A 151 -13.08 7.16 -0.30
CA SER A 151 -11.70 6.73 -0.52
C SER A 151 -11.50 5.21 -0.50
N PHE A 152 -12.49 4.41 -0.07
CA PHE A 152 -12.36 2.96 0.00
C PHE A 152 -11.98 2.36 -1.34
N LEU A 153 -10.90 1.59 -1.39
CA LEU A 153 -10.41 0.92 -2.60
C LEU A 153 -10.69 -0.58 -2.55
N TYR A 154 -10.28 -1.23 -1.46
CA TYR A 154 -10.31 -2.69 -1.38
C TYR A 154 -10.30 -3.18 0.06
N LYS A 155 -10.93 -4.33 0.29
CA LYS A 155 -10.79 -5.09 1.54
C LYS A 155 -10.26 -6.48 1.21
N PHE A 156 -9.37 -6.98 2.06
CA PHE A 156 -8.89 -8.35 1.97
C PHE A 156 -8.71 -8.94 3.36
N THR A 157 -8.78 -10.26 3.48
CA THR A 157 -8.42 -10.98 4.69
C THR A 157 -6.96 -11.42 4.57
N GLY A 158 -6.09 -10.88 5.40
CA GLY A 158 -4.67 -11.20 5.45
C GLY A 158 -4.38 -12.39 6.36
N TYR A 159 -3.59 -13.34 5.87
CA TYR A 159 -3.01 -14.43 6.66
C TYR A 159 -1.48 -14.36 6.53
N PHE A 160 -0.81 -13.97 7.62
CA PHE A 160 0.63 -13.72 7.65
C PHE A 160 1.44 -14.73 8.46
N TYR A 161 0.76 -15.68 9.09
CA TYR A 161 1.31 -16.84 9.81
C TYR A 161 0.24 -17.92 9.97
#